data_AF-Q1QJQ9-F1
#
_entry.id   AF-Q1QJQ9-F1
#
_cell.length_a   1.000
_cell.length_b   1.000
_cell.length_c   1.000
_cell.angle_alpha   90.00
_cell.angle_beta   90.00
_cell.angle_gamma   90.00
#
_symmetry.space_group_name_H-M   'P 1'
#
loop_
_entity.id
_entity.type
_entity.pdbx_description
1 polymer ?
#
loop_
_entity_poly.entity_id
_entity_poly.type
_entity_poly.pdbx_seq_one_letter_code
_entity_poly.pdbx_strand_id
1 'polypeptide(L)'
;MHRSQCRSSATRWPTRGLLGKHAIKQVDRLLSNQGIVVWDMFAAWVTQIVGQRKAIVVAMDWTDFDADDQTTLALNLASNHGRATPLLWLTVLKDELKDSRNDFEDLCLARLAESLPDGIDGSKPSLNLPPAVEVKQESPPECTRGITDRPR
;
A
#
# COMPACT_ATOMS: atom_id res chain seq x y z
N MET A 1 18.02 -6.07 -40.14
CA MET A 1 17.96 -5.50 -38.77
C MET A 1 16.56 -4.93 -38.55
N HIS A 2 15.67 -5.70 -37.91
CA HIS A 2 14.31 -5.26 -37.59
C HIS A 2 14.24 -4.96 -36.09
N ARG A 3 13.96 -3.71 -35.74
CA ARG A 3 13.57 -3.31 -34.39
C ARG A 3 12.09 -3.64 -34.24
N SER A 4 11.78 -4.75 -33.57
CA SER A 4 10.43 -5.08 -33.15
C SER A 4 9.93 -4.02 -32.16
N GLN A 5 8.90 -3.27 -32.56
CA GLN A 5 8.12 -2.45 -31.63
C GLN A 5 7.24 -3.36 -30.79
N CYS A 6 7.62 -3.58 -29.53
CA CYS A 6 6.68 -4.07 -28.53
C CYS A 6 5.61 -2.99 -28.29
N ARG A 7 4.38 -3.25 -28.75
CA ARG A 7 3.20 -2.48 -28.35
C ARG A 7 2.78 -2.94 -26.96
N SER A 8 3.22 -2.23 -25.93
CA SER A 8 2.61 -2.36 -24.61
C SER A 8 1.25 -1.66 -24.65
N SER A 9 0.18 -2.44 -24.57
CA SER A 9 -1.19 -1.96 -24.39
C SER A 9 -1.33 -1.34 -23.00
N ALA A 10 -1.03 -0.04 -22.90
CA ALA A 10 -1.16 0.72 -21.67
C ALA A 10 -2.61 1.15 -21.45
N THR A 11 -3.18 0.73 -20.33
CA THR A 11 -4.43 1.23 -19.76
C THR A 11 -4.38 2.76 -19.71
N ARG A 12 -5.41 3.42 -20.25
CA ARG A 12 -5.46 4.88 -20.42
C ARG A 12 -5.68 5.57 -19.07
N TRP A 13 -4.59 6.08 -18.48
CA TRP A 13 -4.66 7.00 -17.34
C TRP A 13 -5.28 8.34 -17.77
N PRO A 14 -6.19 8.94 -16.98
CA PRO A 14 -6.83 10.21 -17.33
C PRO A 14 -5.82 11.35 -17.20
N THR A 15 -5.24 11.75 -18.33
CA THR A 15 -4.37 12.92 -18.44
C THR A 15 -5.19 14.16 -18.74
N ARG A 16 -5.07 15.21 -17.92
CA ARG A 16 -5.61 16.56 -18.19
C ARG A 16 -4.88 17.20 -19.39
N GLY A 17 -5.08 16.68 -20.59
CA GLY A 17 -4.62 17.30 -21.86
C GLY A 17 -3.16 17.09 -22.26
N LEU A 18 -2.37 16.25 -21.58
CA LEU A 18 -0.99 15.93 -21.98
C LEU A 18 -0.93 14.59 -22.75
N LEU A 19 -0.28 14.59 -23.92
CA LEU A 19 -0.09 13.40 -24.76
C LEU A 19 0.42 12.23 -23.91
N GLY A 20 -0.29 11.09 -23.91
CA GLY A 20 -0.11 9.99 -22.94
C GLY A 20 1.33 9.50 -22.73
N LYS A 21 2.21 9.61 -23.73
CA LYS A 21 3.65 9.30 -23.60
C LYS A 21 4.37 10.18 -22.58
N HIS A 22 4.00 11.45 -22.48
CA HIS A 22 4.62 12.40 -21.56
C HIS A 22 4.16 12.17 -20.12
N ALA A 23 2.91 11.76 -19.91
CA ALA A 23 2.39 11.46 -18.58
C ALA A 23 2.98 10.17 -18.00
N ILE A 24 3.09 9.10 -18.80
CA ILE A 24 3.79 7.87 -18.36
C ILE A 24 5.21 8.20 -17.94
N LYS A 25 5.92 9.02 -18.74
CA LYS A 25 7.28 9.44 -18.41
C LYS A 25 7.37 10.33 -17.16
N GLN A 26 6.32 11.10 -16.86
CA GLN A 26 6.28 11.89 -15.62
C GLN A 26 6.14 10.99 -14.39
N VAL A 27 5.24 10.00 -14.44
CA VAL A 27 5.07 9.03 -13.36
C VAL A 27 6.33 8.20 -13.17
N ASP A 28 6.90 7.68 -14.26
CA ASP A 28 8.14 6.90 -14.23
C ASP A 28 9.32 7.68 -13.61
N ARG A 29 9.48 8.96 -13.98
CA ARG A 29 10.49 9.84 -13.38
C ARG A 29 10.22 10.14 -11.91
N LEU A 30 8.96 10.25 -11.52
CA LEU A 30 8.58 10.48 -10.12
C LEU A 30 8.93 9.25 -9.28
N LEU A 31 8.52 8.06 -9.72
CA LEU A 31 8.75 6.81 -9.01
C LEU A 31 10.22 6.39 -8.98
N SER A 32 10.99 6.77 -10.01
CA SER A 32 12.43 6.51 -10.07
C SER A 32 13.30 7.58 -9.39
N ASN A 33 12.68 8.62 -8.80
CA ASN A 33 13.41 9.75 -8.24
C ASN A 33 14.06 9.38 -6.91
N GLN A 34 15.39 9.21 -6.92
CA GLN A 34 16.19 8.93 -5.71
C GLN A 34 16.19 10.08 -4.69
N GLY A 35 15.77 11.29 -5.09
CA GLY A 35 15.58 12.41 -4.16
C GLY A 35 14.29 12.31 -3.34
N ILE A 36 13.41 11.34 -3.62
CA ILE A 36 12.19 11.10 -2.84
C ILE A 36 12.46 9.93 -1.90
N VAL A 37 12.67 10.25 -0.63
CA VAL A 37 12.76 9.27 0.44
C VAL A 37 11.39 9.17 1.10
N VAL A 38 10.66 8.09 0.80
CA VAL A 38 9.26 7.90 1.28
C VAL A 38 9.20 7.94 2.81
N TRP A 39 10.21 7.39 3.48
CA TRP A 39 10.29 7.34 4.93
C TRP A 39 10.30 8.72 5.60
N ASP A 40 10.89 9.72 4.96
CA ASP A 40 10.94 11.09 5.46
C ASP A 40 9.59 11.82 5.29
N MET A 41 8.78 11.36 4.34
CA MET A 41 7.46 11.92 4.07
C MET A 41 6.39 11.46 5.06
N PHE A 42 6.59 10.32 5.74
CA PHE A 42 5.58 9.76 6.65
C PHE A 42 5.21 10.71 7.78
N ALA A 43 6.15 11.47 8.34
CA ALA A 43 5.85 12.41 9.43
C ALA A 43 4.77 13.44 9.03
N ALA A 44 4.93 14.07 7.86
CA ALA A 44 3.96 15.02 7.34
C ALA A 44 2.64 14.32 6.95
N TRP A 45 2.72 13.15 6.31
CA TRP A 45 1.55 12.36 5.91
C TRP A 45 0.70 11.93 7.11
N VAL A 46 1.32 11.30 8.11
CA VAL A 46 0.65 10.83 9.33
C VAL A 46 -0.02 12.00 10.04
N THR A 47 0.67 13.12 10.20
CA THR A 47 0.10 14.32 10.82
C THR A 47 -1.16 14.79 10.07
N GLN A 48 -1.14 14.82 8.74
CA GLN A 48 -2.29 15.21 7.93
C GLN A 48 -3.46 14.23 8.05
N ILE A 49 -3.20 12.92 8.02
CA ILE A 49 -4.25 11.90 8.09
C ILE A 49 -4.87 11.83 9.49
N VAL A 50 -4.04 11.89 10.53
CA VAL A 50 -4.48 11.81 11.92
C VAL A 50 -5.22 13.08 12.35
N GLY A 51 -4.77 14.26 11.90
CA GLY A 51 -5.44 15.53 12.17
C GLY A 51 -5.58 15.83 13.67
N GLN A 52 -6.76 16.28 14.09
CA GLN A 52 -7.03 16.71 15.49
C GLN A 52 -7.57 15.59 16.40
N ARG A 53 -7.41 14.32 16.01
CA ARG A 53 -7.93 13.18 16.79
C ARG A 53 -7.11 13.02 18.07
N LYS A 54 -7.80 12.78 19.20
CA LYS A 54 -7.14 12.53 20.50
C LYS A 54 -6.70 11.08 20.69
N ALA A 55 -7.35 10.16 19.99
CA ALA A 55 -7.04 8.74 20.01
C ALA A 55 -7.31 8.16 18.62
N ILE A 56 -6.52 7.16 18.25
CA ILE A 56 -6.64 6.44 16.99
C ILE A 56 -6.57 4.94 17.24
N VAL A 57 -7.21 4.17 16.36
CA VAL A 57 -7.05 2.72 16.31
C VAL A 57 -6.26 2.40 15.06
N VAL A 58 -5.17 1.66 15.21
CA VAL A 58 -4.30 1.26 14.11
C VAL A 58 -4.38 -0.24 13.94
N ALA A 59 -4.71 -0.68 12.74
CA ALA A 59 -4.58 -2.07 12.33
C ALA A 59 -3.18 -2.28 11.75
N MET A 60 -2.55 -3.39 12.14
CA MET A 60 -1.26 -3.82 11.62
C MET A 60 -1.45 -5.14 10.91
N ASP A 61 -1.10 -5.20 9.63
CA ASP A 61 -1.28 -6.38 8.81
C ASP A 61 -0.12 -6.56 7.83
N TRP A 62 0.22 -7.83 7.57
CA TRP A 62 1.17 -8.23 6.55
C TRP A 62 0.42 -8.74 5.33
N THR A 63 0.86 -8.31 4.14
CA THR A 63 0.32 -8.77 2.86
C THR A 63 1.45 -9.30 1.99
N ASP A 64 1.29 -10.52 1.48
CA ASP A 64 2.28 -11.17 0.62
C ASP A 64 2.04 -10.87 -0.87
N PHE A 65 3.12 -10.59 -1.58
CA PHE A 65 3.16 -10.39 -3.02
C PHE A 65 4.04 -11.47 -3.65
N ASP A 66 3.44 -12.64 -3.88
CA ASP A 66 4.15 -13.84 -4.36
C ASP A 66 4.87 -13.66 -5.70
N ALA A 67 4.34 -12.81 -6.59
CA ALA A 67 4.94 -12.59 -7.91
C ALA A 67 6.30 -11.87 -7.84
N ASP A 68 6.54 -11.13 -6.76
CA ASP A 68 7.70 -10.26 -6.59
C ASP A 68 8.61 -10.69 -5.42
N ASP A 69 8.32 -11.84 -4.81
CA ASP A 69 8.98 -12.37 -3.59
C ASP A 69 9.08 -11.35 -2.45
N GLN A 70 8.04 -10.52 -2.33
CA GLN A 70 7.95 -9.44 -1.35
C GLN A 70 6.81 -9.67 -0.36
N THR A 71 6.98 -9.10 0.82
CA THR A 71 5.90 -8.95 1.79
C THR A 71 5.87 -7.50 2.28
N THR A 72 4.67 -6.98 2.50
CA THR A 72 4.48 -5.59 2.94
C THR A 72 3.77 -5.57 4.28
N LEU A 73 4.38 -4.92 5.26
CA LEU A 73 3.75 -4.52 6.50
C LEU A 73 3.04 -3.18 6.29
N ALA A 74 1.77 -3.10 6.65
CA ALA A 74 1.00 -1.87 6.64
C ALA A 74 0.46 -1.54 8.03
N LEU A 75 0.60 -0.27 8.42
CA LEU A 75 -0.07 0.32 9.58
C LEU A 75 -1.20 1.21 9.06
N ASN A 76 -2.43 0.79 9.34
CA ASN A 76 -3.64 1.36 8.76
C ASN A 76 -4.50 2.01 9.85
N LEU A 77 -4.86 3.29 9.68
CA LEU A 77 -5.85 3.96 10.51
C LEU A 77 -7.23 3.32 10.28
N ALA A 78 -7.76 2.68 11.32
CA ALA A 78 -9.11 2.15 11.31
C ALA A 78 -10.12 3.29 11.51
N SER A 79 -11.12 3.36 10.63
CA SER A 79 -12.24 4.28 10.78
C SER A 79 -13.55 3.52 11.01
N ASN A 80 -14.47 4.13 11.75
CA ASN A 80 -15.77 3.54 12.06
C ASN A 80 -16.63 3.24 10.80
N HIS A 81 -16.30 3.83 9.65
CA HIS A 81 -17.01 3.65 8.39
C HIS A 81 -16.38 2.58 7.49
N GLY A 82 -15.52 1.71 8.04
CA GLY A 82 -14.95 0.56 7.34
C GLY A 82 -13.85 0.89 6.34
N ARG A 83 -13.36 2.15 6.31
CA ARG A 83 -12.21 2.53 5.49
C ARG A 83 -10.94 2.44 6.32
N ALA A 84 -9.98 1.65 5.87
CA ALA A 84 -8.62 1.64 6.37
C ALA A 84 -7.80 2.64 5.56
N THR A 85 -7.16 3.61 6.23
CA THR A 85 -6.26 4.57 5.56
C THR A 85 -4.83 4.28 5.95
N PRO A 86 -3.91 3.97 5.01
CA PRO A 86 -2.54 3.64 5.37
C PRO A 86 -1.82 4.86 5.95
N LEU A 87 -1.20 4.66 7.11
CA LEU A 87 -0.36 5.64 7.80
C LEU A 87 1.10 5.44 7.45
N LEU A 88 1.56 4.19 7.46
CA LEU A 88 2.93 3.79 7.16
C LEU A 88 2.92 2.40 6.56
N TRP A 89 3.88 2.14 5.68
CA TRP A 89 4.13 0.79 5.19
C TRP A 89 5.61 0.57 4.92
N LEU A 90 6.02 -0.69 4.97
CA LEU A 90 7.35 -1.15 4.66
C LEU A 90 7.25 -2.44 3.86
N THR A 91 7.94 -2.49 2.72
CA THR A 91 8.07 -3.70 1.91
C THR A 91 9.47 -4.26 2.09
N VAL A 92 9.55 -5.57 2.36
CA VAL A 92 10.79 -6.33 2.50
C VAL A 92 10.76 -7.55 1.62
N LEU A 93 11.93 -8.10 1.31
CA LEU A 93 12.01 -9.40 0.64
C LEU A 93 11.61 -10.52 1.62
N LYS A 94 10.94 -11.55 1.12
CA LYS A 94 10.50 -12.66 1.98
C LYS A 94 11.65 -13.39 2.67
N ASP A 95 12.80 -13.47 2.02
CA ASP A 95 14.01 -14.09 2.58
C ASP A 95 14.58 -13.28 3.77
N GLU A 96 14.42 -11.96 3.76
CA GLU A 96 14.86 -11.07 4.84
C GLU A 96 13.90 -11.09 6.04
N LEU A 97 12.62 -11.44 5.81
CA LEU A 97 11.63 -11.54 6.87
C LEU A 97 11.90 -12.72 7.81
N LYS A 98 12.58 -13.76 7.32
CA LYS A 98 12.80 -14.99 8.08
C LYS A 98 13.50 -14.68 9.40
N ASP A 99 12.84 -15.07 10.49
CA ASP A 99 13.27 -14.86 11.88
C ASP A 99 13.37 -13.39 12.35
N SER A 100 13.02 -12.41 11.52
CA SER A 100 13.19 -10.96 11.81
C SER A 100 11.89 -10.16 11.77
N ARG A 101 10.73 -10.83 11.69
CA ARG A 101 9.42 -10.18 11.55
C ARG A 101 9.12 -9.17 12.65
N ASN A 102 9.41 -9.50 13.90
CA ASN A 102 9.15 -8.62 15.04
C ASN A 102 9.99 -7.34 14.96
N ASP A 103 11.23 -7.42 14.45
CA ASP A 103 12.10 -6.25 14.32
C ASP A 103 11.53 -5.24 13.32
N PHE A 104 10.92 -5.71 12.23
CA PHE A 104 10.23 -4.85 11.27
C PHE A 104 8.94 -4.25 11.83
N GLU A 105 8.19 -5.01 12.63
CA GLU A 105 7.01 -4.52 13.34
C GLU A 105 7.40 -3.41 14.33
N ASP A 106 8.42 -3.65 15.16
CA ASP A 106 8.94 -2.68 16.13
C ASP A 106 9.49 -1.42 15.46
N LEU A 107 10.23 -1.57 14.35
CA LEU A 107 10.72 -0.45 13.55
C LEU A 107 9.58 0.44 13.04
N CYS A 108 8.52 -0.18 12.51
CA CYS A 108 7.36 0.54 11.98
C CYS A 108 6.56 1.23 13.10
N LEU A 109 6.40 0.57 14.26
CA LEU A 109 5.74 1.15 15.43
C LEU A 109 6.52 2.32 16.01
N ALA A 110 7.85 2.19 16.13
CA ALA A 110 8.73 3.26 16.56
C ALA A 110 8.62 4.47 15.63
N ARG A 111 8.68 4.24 14.31
CA ARG A 111 8.53 5.31 13.33
C ARG A 111 7.16 5.98 13.37
N LEU A 112 6.10 5.20 13.56
CA LEU A 112 4.75 5.74 13.70
C LEU A 112 4.68 6.62 14.95
N ALA A 113 5.20 6.16 16.09
CA ALA A 113 5.23 6.91 17.34
C ALA A 113 5.98 8.25 17.20
N GLU A 114 7.12 8.28 16.51
CA GLU A 114 7.85 9.50 16.18
C GLU A 114 7.06 10.47 15.29
N SER A 115 6.18 9.94 14.45
CA SER A 115 5.42 10.69 13.45
C SER A 115 4.07 11.22 13.98
N LEU A 116 3.64 10.77 15.16
CA LEU A 116 2.38 11.19 15.76
C LEU A 116 2.51 12.60 16.37
N PRO A 117 1.51 13.47 16.16
CA PRO A 117 1.50 14.78 16.82
C PRO A 117 1.28 14.64 18.33
N ASP A 118 1.75 15.63 19.08
CA ASP A 118 1.67 15.65 20.54
C ASP A 118 0.22 15.55 21.06
N GLY A 119 0.03 14.84 22.17
CA GLY A 119 -1.26 14.73 22.85
C GLY A 119 -2.22 13.69 22.26
N ILE A 120 -1.72 12.78 21.42
CA ILE A 120 -2.48 11.62 20.96
C ILE A 120 -2.16 10.41 21.82
N ASP A 121 -3.20 9.80 22.39
CA ASP A 121 -3.11 8.52 23.10
C ASP A 121 -3.00 7.39 22.07
N GLY A 122 -1.80 7.26 21.47
CA GLY A 122 -1.43 6.19 20.54
C GLY A 122 -0.34 5.25 21.07
N SER A 123 0.23 5.54 22.25
CA SER A 123 1.41 4.84 22.78
C SER A 123 1.13 3.51 23.46
N LYS A 124 -0.12 3.06 23.49
CA LYS A 124 -0.48 1.73 24.00
C LYS A 124 -1.30 0.98 22.96
N PRO A 125 -0.86 -0.21 22.51
CA PRO A 125 -1.73 -1.12 21.78
C PRO A 125 -2.84 -1.53 22.74
N SER A 126 -3.98 -0.84 22.69
CA SER A 126 -5.17 -1.24 23.42
C SER A 126 -5.74 -2.46 22.69
N LEU A 127 -5.41 -3.64 23.20
CA LEU A 127 -6.14 -4.89 22.97
C LEU A 127 -7.60 -4.68 23.39
N ASN A 128 -8.38 -4.06 22.53
CA ASN A 128 -9.84 -4.10 22.50
C ASN A 128 -10.24 -3.96 21.03
N LEU A 129 -9.80 -4.95 20.24
CA LEU A 129 -10.39 -5.19 18.94
C LEU A 129 -11.85 -5.60 19.19
N PRO A 130 -12.86 -4.94 18.59
CA PRO A 130 -14.20 -5.51 18.56
C PRO A 130 -14.13 -6.89 17.90
N PRO A 131 -14.98 -7.87 18.30
CA PRO A 131 -14.99 -9.19 17.69
C PRO A 131 -15.13 -9.02 16.17
N ALA A 132 -14.21 -9.66 15.44
CA ALA A 132 -14.06 -9.56 14.01
C ALA A 132 -15.42 -9.50 13.31
N VAL A 133 -15.70 -8.39 12.63
CA VAL A 133 -16.75 -8.38 11.62
C VAL A 133 -16.27 -9.34 10.56
N GLU A 134 -16.94 -10.48 10.44
CA GLU A 134 -16.67 -11.54 9.48
C GLU A 134 -16.75 -10.95 8.06
N VAL A 135 -15.61 -10.55 7.53
CA VAL A 135 -15.48 -10.18 6.12
C VAL A 135 -15.50 -11.49 5.35
N LYS A 136 -16.68 -11.85 4.84
CA LYS A 136 -16.79 -12.90 3.82
C LYS A 136 -15.88 -12.53 2.66
N GLN A 137 -14.77 -13.25 2.53
CA GLN A 137 -14.00 -13.30 1.29
C GLN A 137 -14.88 -13.99 0.24
N GLU A 138 -15.68 -13.22 -0.47
CA GLU A 138 -16.32 -13.74 -1.68
C GLU A 138 -15.28 -13.74 -2.79
N SER A 139 -14.78 -14.94 -3.10
CA SER A 139 -13.88 -15.15 -4.23
C SER A 139 -14.54 -14.64 -5.51
N PRO A 140 -13.83 -13.88 -6.38
CA PRO A 140 -14.41 -13.43 -7.65
C PRO A 140 -14.83 -14.66 -8.47
N PRO A 141 -15.98 -14.62 -9.17
CA PRO A 141 -16.39 -15.74 -10.01
C PRO A 141 -15.34 -15.96 -11.10
N GLU A 142 -14.91 -17.23 -11.20
CA GLU A 142 -13.93 -17.71 -12.15
C GLU A 142 -14.38 -17.37 -13.58
N CYS A 143 -13.66 -16.46 -14.24
CA CYS A 143 -13.94 -16.06 -15.61
C CYS A 143 -13.60 -17.22 -16.55
N THR A 144 -14.58 -18.09 -16.81
CA THR A 144 -14.45 -19.20 -17.75
C THR A 144 -14.25 -18.61 -19.14
N ARG A 145 -13.03 -18.73 -19.67
CA ARG A 145 -12.70 -18.35 -21.06
C ARG A 145 -13.50 -19.22 -22.02
N GLY A 146 -14.62 -18.69 -22.51
CA GLY A 146 -15.30 -19.20 -23.69
C GLY A 146 -14.45 -18.94 -24.93
N ILE A 147 -13.68 -19.94 -25.36
CA ILE A 147 -13.14 -20.00 -26.71
C ILE A 147 -14.34 -20.20 -27.63
N THR A 148 -14.83 -19.13 -28.25
CA THR A 148 -15.77 -19.26 -29.37
C THR A 148 -14.97 -19.40 -30.65
N ASP A 149 -14.94 -20.63 -31.15
CA ASP A 149 -14.58 -21.03 -32.49
C ASP A 149 -15.35 -20.17 -33.52
N ARG A 150 -14.64 -19.48 -34.42
CA ARG A 150 -15.25 -18.84 -35.59
C ARG A 150 -15.01 -19.76 -36.80
N PRO A 151 -16.06 -20.21 -37.50
CA PRO A 151 -15.87 -21.00 -38.70
C PRO A 151 -15.34 -20.15 -39.86
N ARG A 152 -14.68 -20.89 -40.76
CA ARG A 152 -13.81 -20.51 -41.87
C ARG A 152 -14.36 -19.46 -42.83
#